data_AF-A0AAQ3RTN9-F1
#
_entry.id   AF-A0AAQ3RTN9-F1
#
_cell.length_a   1.000
_cell.length_b   1.000
_cell.length_c   1.000
_cell.angle_alpha   90.00
_cell.angle_beta   90.00
_cell.angle_gamma   90.00
#
_symmetry.space_group_name_H-M   'P 1'
#
loop_
_entity.id
_entity.type
_entity.pdbx_description
1 polymer ?
#
loop_
_entity_poly.entity_id
_entity_poly.type
_entity_poly.pdbx_seq_one_letter_code
_entity_poly.pdbx_strand_id
1 'polypeptide(L)'
;MSGEFEGYERKYCHLSAKLSIACIEAAAINGELKKQKVSEIKEGIEEAEVMIRKMDLEARSFQSDFKAVLLAKVREYKADLNNIKREMKKILCGVLNPSARDELLESNMENVMKGFNLNTYVHWNDAANLILIAAMTTIGLS
;
A
#
# COMPACT_ATOMS: atom_id res chain seq x y z
N MET A 1 -16.79 -3.20 12.14
CA MET A 1 -16.17 -3.18 10.80
C MET A 1 -16.84 -4.26 9.96
N SER A 2 -17.05 -4.08 8.65
CA SER A 2 -17.67 -5.13 7.83
C SER A 2 -16.65 -6.19 7.43
N GLY A 3 -17.02 -7.45 7.57
CA GLY A 3 -16.12 -8.57 7.25
C GLY A 3 -15.65 -8.58 5.79
N GLU A 4 -16.45 -8.02 4.87
CA GLU A 4 -16.09 -7.89 3.46
C GLU A 4 -14.98 -6.86 3.24
N PHE A 5 -15.11 -5.64 3.82
CA PHE A 5 -14.07 -4.61 3.72
C PHE A 5 -12.74 -5.12 4.24
N GLU A 6 -12.73 -5.71 5.44
CA GLU A 6 -11.51 -6.27 6.03
C GLU A 6 -10.91 -7.41 5.19
N GLY A 7 -11.76 -8.22 4.55
CA GLY A 7 -11.32 -9.27 3.64
C GLY A 7 -10.60 -8.72 2.42
N TYR A 8 -11.11 -7.64 1.84
CA TYR A 8 -10.45 -6.94 0.73
C TYR A 8 -9.18 -6.22 1.18
N GLU A 9 -9.20 -5.61 2.38
CA GLU A 9 -8.05 -4.93 2.99
C GLU A 9 -6.88 -5.91 3.19
N ARG A 10 -7.11 -7.08 3.80
CA ARG A 10 -6.07 -8.11 3.97
C ARG A 10 -5.47 -8.55 2.64
N LYS A 11 -6.30 -8.75 1.61
CA LYS A 11 -5.83 -9.12 0.26
C LYS A 11 -4.99 -8.02 -0.36
N TYR A 12 -5.43 -6.77 -0.26
CA TYR A 12 -4.66 -5.62 -0.74
C TYR A 12 -3.30 -5.51 -0.03
N CYS A 13 -3.26 -5.62 1.30
CA CYS A 13 -2.01 -5.56 2.06
C CYS A 13 -1.03 -6.66 1.62
N HIS A 14 -1.52 -7.89 1.42
CA HIS A 14 -0.71 -8.99 0.91
C HIS A 14 -0.15 -8.69 -0.49
N LEU A 15 -1.01 -8.22 -1.41
CA LEU A 15 -0.59 -7.84 -2.76
C LEU A 15 0.44 -6.70 -2.74
N SER A 16 0.21 -5.65 -1.95
CA SER A 16 1.10 -4.49 -1.84
C SER A 16 2.50 -4.86 -1.36
N ALA A 17 2.59 -5.70 -0.33
CA ALA A 17 3.87 -6.24 0.15
C ALA A 17 4.58 -7.06 -0.92
N LYS A 18 3.84 -8.00 -1.56
CA LYS A 18 4.38 -8.84 -2.65
C LYS A 18 4.88 -8.00 -3.82
N LEU A 19 4.11 -6.99 -4.24
CA LEU A 19 4.44 -6.11 -5.36
C LEU A 19 5.71 -5.29 -5.08
N SER A 20 5.87 -4.82 -3.85
CA SER A 20 7.04 -4.02 -3.48
C SER A 20 8.31 -4.85 -3.49
N ILE A 21 8.26 -6.09 -2.97
CA ILE A 21 9.37 -7.04 -3.07
C ILE A 21 9.66 -7.36 -4.53
N ALA A 22 8.62 -7.65 -5.33
CA ALA A 22 8.76 -7.95 -6.75
C ALA A 22 9.39 -6.78 -7.54
N CYS A 23 9.10 -5.52 -7.18
CA CYS A 23 9.76 -4.35 -7.76
C CYS A 23 11.26 -4.32 -7.44
N ILE A 24 11.67 -4.65 -6.22
CA ILE A 24 13.09 -4.75 -5.84
C ILE A 24 13.77 -5.87 -6.65
N GLU A 25 13.14 -7.05 -6.73
CA GLU A 25 13.63 -8.17 -7.53
C GLU A 25 13.77 -7.79 -9.02
N ALA A 26 12.75 -7.15 -9.59
CA ALA A 26 12.75 -6.68 -10.97
C ALA A 26 13.84 -5.63 -11.25
N ALA A 27 14.23 -4.86 -10.23
CA ALA A 27 15.33 -3.90 -10.32
C ALA A 27 16.70 -4.60 -10.37
N ALA A 28 16.85 -5.80 -9.81
CA ALA A 28 18.11 -6.56 -9.78
C ALA A 28 18.32 -7.47 -11.00
N ILE A 29 17.24 -7.93 -11.65
CA ILE A 29 17.31 -8.84 -12.80
C ILE A 29 17.28 -8.10 -14.15
N ASN A 30 17.64 -8.79 -15.24
CA ASN A 30 17.73 -8.25 -16.61
C ASN A 30 17.17 -9.22 -17.65
N GLY A 31 17.06 -8.77 -18.91
CA GLY A 31 16.70 -9.62 -20.05
C GLY A 31 15.27 -10.18 -19.95
N GLU A 32 15.09 -11.44 -20.37
CA GLU A 32 13.77 -12.08 -20.43
C GLU A 32 13.15 -12.28 -19.03
N LEU A 33 13.95 -12.62 -18.02
CA LEU A 33 13.50 -12.73 -16.63
C LEU A 33 12.88 -11.42 -16.13
N LYS A 34 13.49 -10.27 -16.48
CA LYS A 34 12.92 -8.97 -16.12
C LYS A 34 11.58 -8.71 -16.80
N LYS A 35 11.44 -9.07 -18.08
CA LYS A 35 10.16 -8.91 -18.80
C LYS A 35 9.04 -9.73 -18.16
N GLN A 36 9.32 -10.98 -17.81
CA GLN A 36 8.37 -11.85 -17.13
C GLN A 36 7.95 -11.28 -15.78
N LYS A 37 8.91 -10.92 -14.93
CA LYS A 37 8.64 -10.30 -13.62
C LYS A 37 7.87 -9.00 -13.76
N VAL A 38 8.16 -8.20 -14.80
CA VAL A 38 7.41 -6.98 -15.09
C VAL A 38 5.94 -7.26 -15.46
N SER A 39 5.65 -8.35 -16.18
CA SER A 39 4.27 -8.77 -16.46
C SER A 39 3.55 -9.17 -15.18
N GLU A 40 4.19 -9.98 -14.33
CA GLU A 40 3.64 -10.38 -13.02
C GLU A 40 3.32 -9.18 -12.13
N ILE A 41 4.19 -8.16 -12.10
CA ILE A 41 3.95 -6.93 -11.32
C ILE A 41 2.76 -6.16 -11.90
N LYS A 42 2.59 -6.09 -13.22
CA LYS A 42 1.44 -5.41 -13.85
C LYS A 42 0.13 -6.09 -13.48
N GLU A 43 0.06 -7.41 -13.60
CA GLU A 43 -1.11 -8.21 -13.22
C GLU A 43 -1.45 -8.00 -11.74
N GLY A 44 -0.45 -8.07 -10.85
CA GLY A 44 -0.67 -7.82 -9.42
C GLY A 44 -1.12 -6.38 -9.10
N ILE A 45 -0.67 -5.38 -9.87
CA ILE A 45 -1.16 -4.00 -9.74
C ILE A 45 -2.64 -3.93 -10.11
N GLU A 46 -3.06 -4.56 -11.21
CA GLU A 46 -4.46 -4.60 -11.64
C GLU A 46 -5.34 -5.30 -10.59
N GLU A 47 -4.88 -6.41 -10.02
CA GLU A 47 -5.56 -7.08 -8.90
C GLU A 47 -5.70 -6.18 -7.67
N ALA A 48 -4.64 -5.45 -7.30
CA ALA A 48 -4.67 -4.51 -6.19
C ALA A 48 -5.65 -3.35 -6.44
N GLU A 49 -5.73 -2.85 -7.67
CA GLU A 49 -6.74 -1.85 -8.07
C GLU A 49 -8.17 -2.39 -7.94
N VAL A 50 -8.40 -3.66 -8.27
CA VAL A 50 -9.71 -4.30 -8.07
C VAL A 50 -10.05 -4.35 -6.59
N MET A 51 -9.11 -4.71 -5.71
CA MET A 51 -9.37 -4.73 -4.27
C MET A 51 -9.70 -3.34 -3.73
N ILE A 52 -8.96 -2.30 -4.12
CA ILE A 52 -9.25 -0.91 -3.75
C ILE A 52 -10.64 -0.48 -4.24
N ARG A 53 -11.02 -0.84 -5.47
CA ARG A 53 -12.36 -0.53 -6.00
C ARG A 53 -13.47 -1.22 -5.21
N LYS A 54 -13.28 -2.48 -4.83
CA LYS A 54 -14.22 -3.22 -3.98
C LYS A 54 -14.35 -2.57 -2.60
N MET A 55 -13.24 -2.17 -1.98
CA MET A 55 -13.24 -1.43 -0.73
C MET A 55 -13.95 -0.07 -0.84
N ASP A 56 -13.77 0.68 -1.95
CA ASP A 56 -14.44 1.96 -2.18
C ASP A 56 -15.97 1.80 -2.29
N LEU A 57 -16.44 0.78 -3.03
CA LEU A 57 -17.86 0.46 -3.15
C LEU A 57 -18.46 0.04 -1.82
N GLU A 58 -17.78 -0.86 -1.11
CA GLU A 58 -18.19 -1.33 0.20
C GLU A 58 -18.23 -0.18 1.20
N ALA A 59 -17.19 0.66 1.28
CA ALA A 59 -17.18 1.84 2.14
C ALA A 59 -18.35 2.79 1.87
N ARG A 60 -18.75 2.96 0.59
CA ARG A 60 -19.85 3.84 0.20
C ARG A 60 -21.23 3.31 0.57
N SER A 61 -21.39 2.00 0.77
CA SER A 61 -22.65 1.37 1.15
C SER A 61 -23.06 1.70 2.59
N PHE A 62 -22.10 2.07 3.44
CA PHE A 62 -22.35 2.53 4.81
C PHE A 62 -22.98 3.93 4.84
N GLN A 63 -23.88 4.16 5.81
CA GLN A 63 -24.55 5.45 6.05
C GLN A 63 -24.01 6.22 7.27
N SER A 64 -23.17 5.61 8.10
CA SER A 64 -22.68 6.17 9.37
C SER A 64 -21.33 6.87 9.24
N ASP A 65 -20.88 7.54 10.31
CA ASP A 65 -19.53 8.18 10.41
C ASP A 65 -18.38 7.21 10.09
N PHE A 66 -18.61 5.92 10.27
CA PHE A 66 -17.70 4.85 9.88
C PHE A 66 -17.36 4.87 8.38
N LYS A 67 -18.27 5.34 7.51
CA LYS A 67 -18.03 5.58 6.08
C LYS A 67 -16.86 6.51 5.85
N ALA A 68 -16.81 7.63 6.57
CA ALA A 68 -15.79 8.65 6.38
C ALA A 68 -14.39 8.08 6.70
N VAL A 69 -14.30 7.28 7.76
CA VAL A 69 -13.08 6.57 8.16
C VAL A 69 -12.65 5.56 7.10
N LEU A 70 -13.58 4.74 6.59
CA LEU A 70 -13.26 3.77 5.52
C LEU A 70 -12.85 4.46 4.21
N LEU A 71 -13.48 5.59 3.86
CA LEU A 71 -13.09 6.35 2.67
C LEU A 71 -11.72 7.01 2.82
N ALA A 72 -11.33 7.41 4.03
CA ALA A 72 -9.96 7.87 4.30
C ALA A 72 -8.95 6.74 4.05
N LYS A 73 -9.19 5.54 4.61
CA LYS A 73 -8.38 4.33 4.32
C LYS A 73 -8.22 4.06 2.82
N VAL A 74 -9.32 4.08 2.08
CA VAL A 74 -9.31 3.83 0.64
C VAL A 74 -8.47 4.87 -0.10
N ARG A 75 -8.44 6.13 0.35
CA ARG A 75 -7.59 7.19 -0.24
C ARG A 75 -6.11 6.94 0.02
N GLU A 76 -5.76 6.48 1.22
CA GLU A 76 -4.38 6.10 1.56
C GLU A 76 -3.90 4.93 0.70
N TYR A 77 -4.69 3.85 0.59
CA TYR A 77 -4.35 2.71 -0.26
C TYR A 77 -4.21 3.09 -1.75
N LYS A 78 -5.00 4.06 -2.23
CA LYS A 78 -4.83 4.62 -3.58
C LYS A 78 -3.49 5.34 -3.73
N ALA A 79 -3.08 6.12 -2.72
CA ALA A 79 -1.79 6.82 -2.73
C ALA A 79 -0.61 5.83 -2.70
N ASP A 80 -0.68 4.80 -1.86
CA ASP A 80 0.34 3.76 -1.75
C ASP A 80 0.49 2.98 -3.06
N LEU A 81 -0.63 2.57 -3.67
CA LEU A 81 -0.59 1.87 -4.95
C LEU A 81 -0.02 2.76 -6.06
N ASN A 82 -0.31 4.07 -6.03
CA ASN A 82 0.32 5.02 -6.95
C ASN A 82 1.82 5.13 -6.72
N ASN A 83 2.29 5.00 -5.47
CA ASN A 83 3.73 4.94 -5.19
C ASN A 83 4.38 3.71 -5.84
N ILE A 84 3.80 2.53 -5.65
CA ILE A 84 4.27 1.27 -6.27
C ILE A 84 4.31 1.38 -7.79
N LYS A 85 3.26 1.96 -8.41
CA LYS A 85 3.24 2.21 -9.86
C LYS A 85 4.36 3.15 -10.33
N ARG A 86 4.74 4.16 -9.53
CA ARG A 86 5.86 5.05 -9.86
C ARG A 86 7.18 4.29 -9.80
N GLU A 87 7.41 3.47 -8.77
CA GLU A 87 8.61 2.62 -8.69
C GLU A 87 8.71 1.67 -9.88
N MET A 88 7.59 1.03 -10.25
CA MET A 88 7.49 0.19 -11.45
C MET A 88 7.87 0.95 -12.73
N LYS A 89 7.42 2.20 -12.89
CA LYS A 89 7.80 3.06 -14.03
C LYS A 89 9.30 3.39 -14.04
N LYS A 90 9.92 3.61 -12.87
CA LYS A 90 11.38 3.82 -12.80
C LYS A 90 12.13 2.57 -13.23
N ILE A 91 11.68 1.37 -12.82
CA ILE A 91 12.28 0.10 -13.22
C ILE A 91 12.23 -0.07 -14.74
N LEU A 92 11.10 0.29 -15.36
CA LEU A 92 10.90 0.32 -16.81
C LEU A 92 11.77 1.38 -17.51
N CYS A 93 11.88 2.59 -16.96
CA CYS A 93 12.73 3.64 -17.53
C CYS A 93 14.23 3.30 -17.41
N GLY A 94 14.63 2.65 -16.32
CA GLY A 94 15.98 2.09 -16.15
C GLY A 94 16.30 0.92 -17.08
N VAL A 95 15.29 0.30 -17.74
CA VAL A 95 15.53 -0.60 -18.89
C VAL A 95 16.02 0.19 -20.11
N LEU A 96 15.59 1.44 -20.26
CA LEU A 96 15.93 2.28 -21.42
C LEU A 96 17.28 3.01 -21.26
N ASN A 97 17.79 3.18 -20.04
CA ASN A 97 19.06 3.85 -19.75
C ASN A 97 19.92 3.08 -18.71
N PRO A 98 20.76 2.13 -19.15
CA PRO A 98 21.53 1.26 -18.25
C PRO A 98 22.67 1.95 -17.48
N SER A 99 23.10 3.15 -17.88
CA SER A 99 24.30 3.82 -17.32
C SER A 99 24.07 4.57 -16.00
N ALA A 100 22.82 4.88 -15.63
CA ALA A 100 22.50 5.67 -14.42
C ALA A 100 22.22 4.78 -13.18
N ARG A 101 22.55 3.49 -13.25
CA ARG A 101 21.98 2.45 -12.38
C ARG A 101 22.71 2.24 -11.05
N ASP A 102 24.02 2.44 -11.00
CA ASP A 102 24.83 2.11 -9.81
C ASP A 102 24.60 3.08 -8.64
N GLU A 103 24.48 4.39 -8.90
CA GLU A 103 24.33 5.40 -7.85
C GLU A 103 22.91 5.48 -7.25
N LEU A 104 21.90 4.99 -7.98
CA LEU A 104 20.49 5.08 -7.56
C LEU A 104 20.03 3.86 -6.73
N LEU A 105 20.67 2.71 -6.89
CA LEU A 105 20.28 1.48 -6.17
C LEU A 105 20.43 1.62 -4.65
N GLU A 106 21.47 2.33 -4.19
CA GLU A 106 21.75 2.52 -2.76
C GLU A 106 20.79 3.55 -2.11
N SER A 107 20.43 4.61 -2.83
CA SER A 107 19.47 5.63 -2.37
C SER A 107 18.00 5.18 -2.48
N ASN A 108 17.68 4.24 -3.38
CA ASN A 108 16.33 3.68 -3.53
C ASN A 108 15.96 2.72 -2.40
N MET A 109 16.92 1.94 -1.88
CA MET A 109 16.65 0.98 -0.81
C MET A 109 16.30 1.67 0.52
N GLU A 110 16.95 2.80 0.83
CA GLU A 110 16.59 3.64 1.98
C GLU A 110 15.19 4.26 1.84
N ASN A 111 14.81 4.73 0.65
CA ASN A 111 13.49 5.34 0.42
C ASN A 111 12.36 4.31 0.42
N VAL A 112 12.61 3.09 -0.06
CA VAL A 112 11.64 1.99 0.03
C VAL A 112 11.45 1.58 1.49
N MET A 113 12.52 1.43 2.30
CA MET A 113 12.39 1.16 3.73
C MET A 113 11.72 2.31 4.51
N LYS A 114 11.99 3.57 4.16
CA LYS A 114 11.31 4.74 4.76
C LYS A 114 9.84 4.89 4.31
N GLY A 115 9.49 4.41 3.11
CA GLY A 115 8.12 4.35 2.59
C GLY A 115 7.30 3.21 3.21
N PHE A 116 7.94 2.11 3.58
CA PHE A 116 7.44 1.07 4.49
C PHE A 116 7.50 1.52 5.95
N ASN A 117 7.17 2.79 6.23
CA ASN A 117 7.16 3.26 7.60
C ASN A 117 6.20 2.37 8.41
N LEU A 118 6.77 1.57 9.31
CA LEU A 118 6.05 0.80 10.32
C LEU A 118 5.10 1.68 11.16
N ASN A 119 5.13 3.02 11.02
CA ASN A 119 4.09 3.92 11.52
C ASN A 119 2.70 3.63 11.01
N THR A 120 2.46 2.99 9.86
CA THR A 120 1.07 2.68 9.51
C THR A 120 0.49 1.61 10.43
N TYR A 121 1.29 0.72 11.01
CA TYR A 121 0.80 -0.20 12.06
C TYR A 121 0.58 0.47 13.42
N VAL A 122 1.28 1.58 13.69
CA VAL A 122 1.15 2.35 14.94
C VAL A 122 0.01 3.38 14.86
N HIS A 123 -0.17 4.01 13.71
CA HIS A 123 -1.15 5.09 13.52
C HIS A 123 -2.61 4.61 13.49
N TRP A 124 -2.85 3.34 13.09
CA TRP A 124 -4.18 2.72 13.21
C TRP A 124 -4.53 2.33 14.65
N ASN A 125 -3.52 2.08 15.49
CA ASN A 125 -3.75 1.80 16.91
C ASN A 125 -3.90 3.09 17.73
N ASP A 126 -3.28 4.21 17.29
CA ASP A 126 -3.42 5.51 17.98
C ASP A 126 -4.81 6.13 17.84
N ALA A 127 -5.51 5.97 16.72
CA ALA A 127 -6.89 6.46 16.58
C ALA A 127 -7.86 5.66 17.47
N ALA A 128 -7.65 4.36 17.63
CA ALA A 128 -8.43 3.52 18.55
C ALA A 128 -8.06 3.82 20.03
N ASN A 129 -6.79 4.10 20.32
CA ASN A 129 -6.31 4.42 21.66
C ASN A 129 -6.75 5.83 22.10
N LEU A 130 -6.82 6.81 21.20
CA LEU A 130 -7.40 8.14 21.48
C LEU A 130 -8.90 8.07 21.81
N ILE A 131 -9.65 7.19 21.12
CA ILE A 131 -11.07 6.96 21.43
C ILE A 131 -11.22 6.23 22.78
N LEU A 132 -10.34 5.27 23.09
CA LEU A 132 -10.35 4.55 24.36
C LEU A 132 -9.94 5.46 25.54
N ILE A 133 -8.92 6.29 25.38
CA ILE A 133 -8.48 7.30 26.37
C ILE A 133 -9.56 8.37 26.59
N ALA A 134 -10.22 8.84 25.51
CA ALA A 134 -11.34 9.78 25.63
C ALA A 134 -12.56 9.16 26.33
N ALA A 135 -12.87 7.88 26.07
CA ALA A 135 -13.94 7.17 26.74
C ALA A 135 -13.64 6.94 28.24
N MET A 136 -12.39 6.63 28.60
CA MET A 136 -11.97 6.46 30.00
C MET A 136 -11.97 7.78 30.79
N THR A 137 -11.71 8.91 30.13
CA THR A 137 -11.74 10.24 30.78
C THR A 137 -13.17 10.76 30.99
N THR A 138 -14.14 10.24 30.22
CA THR A 138 -15.56 10.66 30.30
C THR A 138 -16.36 9.85 31.32
N ILE A 139 -15.95 8.62 31.63
CA ILE A 139 -16.60 7.76 32.64
C ILE A 139 -15.87 7.90 33.99
N GLY A 140 -15.74 9.13 34.47
CA GLY A 140 -15.15 9.40 35.78
C GLY A 140 -15.72 8.48 36.87
N LEU A 141 -14.93 7.49 37.29
CA LEU A 141 -15.05 6.89 38.59
C LEU A 141 -14.26 7.80 39.54
N SER A 142 -15.05 8.46 40.40
CA SER A 142 -14.59 9.17 41.59
C SER A 142 -13.71 8.30 42.49
#